data_AF-A0A261D029-F1
#
_entry.id   AF-A0A261D029-F1
#
_cell.length_a   1.000
_cell.length_b   1.000
_cell.length_c   1.000
_cell.angle_alpha   90.00
_cell.angle_beta   90.00
_cell.angle_gamma   90.00
#
_symmetry.space_group_name_H-M   'P 1'
#
loop_
_entity.id
_entity.type
_entity.pdbx_description
1 polymer ?
#
loop_
_entity_poly.entity_id
_entity_poly.type
_entity_poly.pdbx_seq_one_letter_code
_entity_poly.pdbx_strand_id
1 'polypeptide(L)'
;MAAATIASGLLIGTTACGAGQIAQTADQAPAINGNEIDAGPLALRDVHIIFPKDGSTQAFVDGGPLEMAFLISNGSPDTTDTLEGISFADGSGQVEIEGRRTIGPNQSLRAGEPALLLTTSNEPTDPSEERITVTVTGAPPSLTPGLTVPMVFDFEKAGETTIDVPVDAGAILPRQDHPRGVEEAEGEAH
;
A
#
# COMPACT_ATOMS: atom_id res chain seq x y z
N MET A 1 -35.74 -47.08 -48.50
CA MET A 1 -36.49 -45.86 -48.83
C MET A 1 -36.19 -44.80 -47.79
N ALA A 2 -35.78 -43.63 -48.26
CA ALA A 2 -35.53 -42.46 -47.43
C ALA A 2 -36.86 -41.79 -47.02
N ALA A 3 -36.92 -41.25 -45.81
CA ALA A 3 -37.79 -40.13 -45.46
C ALA A 3 -37.23 -39.47 -44.19
N ALA A 4 -36.53 -38.35 -44.39
CA ALA A 4 -36.10 -37.44 -43.34
C ALA A 4 -37.27 -36.54 -42.92
N THR A 5 -37.47 -36.34 -41.63
CA THR A 5 -38.31 -35.26 -41.08
C THR A 5 -37.54 -34.54 -39.98
N ILE A 6 -37.22 -33.28 -40.28
CA ILE A 6 -36.60 -32.28 -39.41
C ILE A 6 -37.67 -31.78 -38.43
N ALA A 7 -37.34 -31.74 -37.13
CA ALA A 7 -38.08 -30.96 -36.16
C ALA A 7 -37.08 -30.19 -35.27
N SER A 8 -36.99 -28.90 -35.56
CA SER A 8 -36.19 -27.90 -34.84
C SER A 8 -36.67 -27.72 -33.40
N GLY A 9 -35.75 -27.64 -32.45
CA GLY A 9 -36.05 -27.34 -31.04
C GLY A 9 -34.91 -26.57 -30.38
N LEU A 10 -34.97 -25.24 -30.54
CA LEU A 10 -34.31 -24.16 -29.78
C LEU A 10 -33.07 -24.52 -28.93
N LEU A 11 -31.88 -24.27 -29.47
CA LEU A 11 -30.68 -24.04 -28.64
C LEU A 11 -30.90 -22.75 -27.84
N ILE A 12 -31.20 -22.88 -26.55
CA ILE A 12 -31.05 -21.77 -25.61
C ILE A 12 -29.55 -21.55 -25.48
N GLY A 13 -29.00 -20.69 -26.33
CA GLY A 13 -27.70 -20.11 -26.11
C GLY A 13 -27.78 -19.34 -24.79
N THR A 14 -27.32 -19.95 -23.70
CA THR A 14 -26.91 -19.18 -22.54
C THR A 14 -25.67 -18.40 -22.96
N THR A 15 -25.87 -17.24 -23.60
CA THR A 15 -24.87 -16.17 -23.56
C THR A 15 -24.81 -15.73 -22.10
N ALA A 16 -24.13 -16.53 -21.28
CA ALA A 16 -23.68 -16.07 -19.99
C ALA A 16 -22.82 -14.83 -20.29
N CYS A 17 -23.24 -13.69 -19.75
CA CYS A 17 -22.50 -12.45 -19.78
C CYS A 17 -21.01 -12.73 -19.57
N GLY A 18 -20.20 -12.45 -20.59
CA GLY A 18 -18.74 -12.50 -20.53
C GLY A 18 -18.17 -11.38 -19.66
N ALA A 19 -18.50 -11.37 -18.38
CA ALA A 19 -17.93 -10.48 -17.37
C ALA A 19 -17.50 -11.35 -16.19
N GLY A 20 -16.25 -11.80 -16.18
CA GLY A 20 -15.76 -12.55 -15.01
C GLY A 20 -14.41 -13.24 -15.14
N GLN A 21 -13.83 -13.40 -16.33
CA GLN A 21 -12.50 -14.02 -16.46
C GLN A 21 -11.37 -13.00 -16.60
N ILE A 22 -11.64 -11.82 -17.18
CA ILE A 22 -10.72 -10.67 -17.16
C ILE A 22 -11.59 -9.41 -17.01
N ALA A 23 -11.77 -8.96 -15.77
CA ALA A 23 -12.37 -7.65 -15.54
C ALA A 23 -11.31 -6.59 -15.83
N GLN A 24 -11.62 -5.58 -16.63
CA GLN A 24 -10.72 -4.45 -16.92
C GLN A 24 -10.33 -3.63 -15.66
N THR A 25 -10.94 -3.95 -14.51
CA THR A 25 -10.57 -3.42 -13.18
C THR A 25 -9.70 -4.37 -12.36
N ALA A 26 -9.50 -5.63 -12.77
CA ALA A 26 -8.73 -6.61 -12.00
C ALA A 26 -7.23 -6.28 -11.97
N ASP A 27 -6.72 -5.66 -13.03
CA ASP A 27 -5.32 -5.21 -13.13
C ASP A 27 -5.16 -3.71 -12.80
N GLN A 28 -6.20 -3.07 -12.25
CA GLN A 28 -6.06 -1.68 -11.80
C GLN A 28 -5.19 -1.69 -10.55
N ALA A 29 -3.96 -1.17 -10.67
CA ALA A 29 -3.13 -0.87 -9.53
C ALA A 29 -3.92 0.05 -8.57
N PRO A 30 -3.93 -0.25 -7.26
CA PRO A 30 -4.60 0.60 -6.29
C PRO A 30 -4.20 2.07 -6.44
N ALA A 31 -5.16 2.99 -6.49
CA ALA A 31 -4.91 4.43 -6.51
C ALA A 31 -4.58 4.97 -5.11
N ILE A 32 -3.73 4.25 -4.37
CA ILE A 32 -3.24 4.61 -3.03
C ILE A 32 -1.72 4.76 -3.10
N ASN A 33 -1.13 5.46 -2.13
CA ASN A 33 0.29 5.80 -2.12
C ASN A 33 1.23 4.61 -1.86
N GLY A 34 0.82 3.37 -2.10
CA GLY A 34 1.61 2.20 -1.74
C GLY A 34 1.70 1.14 -2.84
N ASN A 35 2.82 0.43 -2.83
CA ASN A 35 3.08 -0.65 -3.77
C ASN A 35 2.35 -1.94 -3.40
N GLU A 36 2.11 -2.78 -4.41
CA GLU A 36 1.52 -4.11 -4.29
C GLU A 36 2.50 -5.16 -4.83
N ILE A 37 2.81 -6.16 -4.02
CA ILE A 37 3.61 -7.32 -4.42
C ILE A 37 3.11 -8.57 -3.70
N ASP A 38 3.12 -9.70 -4.40
CA ASP A 38 2.85 -11.01 -3.82
C ASP A 38 4.17 -11.75 -3.53
N ALA A 39 4.29 -12.27 -2.32
CA ALA A 39 5.38 -13.13 -1.88
C ALA A 39 4.80 -14.50 -1.51
N GLY A 40 4.67 -15.39 -2.50
CA GLY A 40 3.95 -16.65 -2.34
C GLY A 40 2.49 -16.42 -1.96
N PRO A 41 1.99 -16.91 -0.81
CA PRO A 41 0.61 -16.68 -0.34
C PRO A 41 0.41 -15.33 0.36
N LEU A 42 1.46 -14.54 0.56
CA LEU A 42 1.38 -13.22 1.19
C LEU A 42 1.15 -12.15 0.12
N ALA A 43 0.20 -11.26 0.37
CA ALA A 43 0.00 -10.06 -0.44
C ALA A 43 0.32 -8.83 0.40
N LEU A 44 1.29 -8.03 -0.05
CA LEU A 44 1.68 -6.77 0.56
C LEU A 44 0.94 -5.64 -0.16
N ARG A 45 0.34 -4.73 0.60
CA ARG A 45 -0.51 -3.63 0.11
C ARG A 45 -0.21 -2.36 0.89
N ASP A 46 -0.43 -1.23 0.24
CA ASP A 46 -0.31 0.10 0.85
C ASP A 46 1.06 0.35 1.51
N VAL A 47 2.12 -0.23 0.97
CA VAL A 47 3.47 -0.12 1.55
C VAL A 47 4.04 1.26 1.25
N HIS A 48 4.21 2.10 2.28
CA HIS A 48 4.79 3.44 2.15
C HIS A 48 5.44 3.94 3.44
N ILE A 49 6.34 4.90 3.31
CA ILE A 49 6.88 5.67 4.44
C ILE A 49 5.98 6.89 4.67
N ILE A 50 5.48 7.02 5.89
CA ILE A 50 4.55 8.07 6.31
C ILE A 50 5.29 9.40 6.41
N PHE A 51 4.70 10.44 5.83
CA PHE A 51 5.20 11.80 6.02
C PHE A 51 4.94 12.25 7.47
N PRO A 52 5.94 12.83 8.17
CA PRO A 52 5.78 13.28 9.56
C PRO A 52 4.53 14.12 9.82
N LYS A 53 3.76 13.76 10.85
CA LYS A 53 2.48 14.41 11.20
C LYS A 53 2.64 15.89 11.56
N ASP A 54 3.85 16.33 11.92
CA ASP A 54 4.18 17.72 12.23
C ASP A 54 4.38 18.61 10.98
N GLY A 55 4.32 18.03 9.78
CA GLY A 55 4.51 18.77 8.54
C GLY A 55 5.97 19.04 8.18
N SER A 56 6.92 18.57 9.01
CA SER A 56 8.34 18.90 8.86
C SER A 56 9.06 17.96 7.90
N THR A 57 9.90 18.54 7.04
CA THR A 57 10.84 17.76 6.23
C THR A 57 12.15 17.44 6.98
N GLN A 58 12.33 17.97 8.19
CA GLN A 58 13.58 17.83 8.94
C GLN A 58 13.89 16.37 9.30
N ALA A 59 12.87 15.55 9.58
CA ALA A 59 13.06 14.13 9.85
C ALA A 59 13.71 13.39 8.67
N PHE A 60 13.43 13.80 7.42
CA PHE A 60 14.11 13.24 6.25
C PHE A 60 15.57 13.68 6.15
N VAL A 61 15.87 14.92 6.55
CA VAL A 61 17.25 15.44 6.58
C VAL A 61 18.08 14.74 7.67
N ASP A 62 17.47 14.48 8.82
CA ASP A 62 18.11 13.82 9.96
C ASP A 62 18.15 12.28 9.81
N GLY A 63 17.46 11.75 8.78
CA GLY A 63 17.35 10.32 8.51
C GLY A 63 16.40 9.58 9.45
N GLY A 64 15.52 10.27 10.18
CA GLY A 64 14.51 9.69 11.05
C GLY A 64 14.35 10.40 12.39
N PRO A 65 13.47 9.89 13.26
CA PRO A 65 12.62 8.73 13.04
C PRO A 65 11.51 9.00 12.02
N LEU A 66 11.27 8.03 11.14
CA LEU A 66 10.15 7.99 10.21
C LEU A 66 9.33 6.73 10.48
N GLU A 67 8.02 6.77 10.22
CA GLU A 67 7.14 5.63 10.41
C GLU A 67 6.76 5.02 9.05
N MET A 68 6.49 3.72 8.99
CA MET A 68 5.96 3.07 7.79
C MET A 68 4.55 2.55 8.02
N ALA A 69 3.74 2.60 6.97
CA ALA A 69 2.44 1.95 6.92
C ALA A 69 2.41 0.87 5.84
N PHE A 70 1.68 -0.20 6.11
CA PHE A 70 1.38 -1.27 5.17
C PHE A 70 0.30 -2.22 5.70
N LEU A 71 -0.23 -3.04 4.80
CA LEU A 71 -1.06 -4.21 5.08
C LEU A 71 -0.42 -5.44 4.43
N ILE A 72 -0.22 -6.50 5.21
CA ILE A 72 0.19 -7.82 4.71
C ILE A 72 -0.94 -8.78 4.99
N SER A 73 -1.53 -9.39 3.96
CA SER A 73 -2.55 -10.43 4.12
C SER A 73 -1.98 -11.79 3.77
N ASN A 74 -2.23 -12.79 4.62
CA ASN A 74 -1.85 -14.17 4.37
C ASN A 74 -3.06 -14.95 3.82
N GLY A 75 -3.06 -15.22 2.52
CA GLY A 75 -4.10 -15.99 1.84
C GLY A 75 -3.97 -17.51 2.00
N SER A 76 -3.01 -18.00 2.77
CA SER A 76 -2.85 -19.44 3.01
C SER A 76 -4.04 -20.00 3.81
N PRO A 77 -4.57 -21.19 3.44
CA PRO A 77 -5.66 -21.81 4.18
C PRO A 77 -5.24 -22.34 5.56
N ASP A 78 -3.96 -22.67 5.75
CA ASP A 78 -3.48 -23.40 6.93
C ASP A 78 -2.05 -23.04 7.38
N THR A 79 -1.31 -22.24 6.62
CA THR A 79 0.10 -21.97 6.90
C THR A 79 0.30 -20.55 7.42
N THR A 80 0.77 -20.43 8.65
CA THR A 80 1.25 -19.17 9.25
C THR A 80 2.59 -18.74 8.65
N ASP A 81 2.85 -17.43 8.52
CA ASP A 81 4.16 -16.85 8.22
C ASP A 81 4.56 -15.81 9.28
N THR A 82 5.82 -15.39 9.30
CA THR A 82 6.35 -14.39 10.24
C THR A 82 7.18 -13.37 9.48
N LEU A 83 6.91 -12.07 9.68
CA LEU A 83 7.78 -11.00 9.20
C LEU A 83 9.02 -10.92 10.11
N GLU A 84 10.16 -11.39 9.63
CA GLU A 84 11.40 -11.44 10.42
C GLU A 84 12.08 -10.06 10.46
N GLY A 85 12.09 -9.37 9.32
CA GLY A 85 12.75 -8.08 9.20
C GLY A 85 12.30 -7.27 7.99
N ILE A 86 12.64 -5.98 8.04
CA ILE A 86 12.59 -5.07 6.91
C ILE A 86 13.94 -4.36 6.86
N SER A 87 14.50 -4.15 5.67
CA SER A 87 15.77 -3.44 5.51
C SER A 87 15.81 -2.66 4.21
N PHE A 88 16.71 -1.70 4.11
CA PHE A 88 17.02 -1.07 2.83
C PHE A 88 17.83 -2.02 1.95
N ALA A 89 17.50 -2.10 0.67
CA ALA A 89 18.21 -2.99 -0.26
C ALA A 89 19.70 -2.64 -0.42
N ASP A 90 20.08 -1.38 -0.16
CA ASP A 90 21.47 -0.91 -0.18
C ASP A 90 22.18 -1.07 1.19
N GLY A 91 21.50 -1.58 2.21
CA GLY A 91 22.01 -1.77 3.57
C GLY A 91 22.16 -0.49 4.38
N SER A 92 21.61 0.64 3.91
CA SER A 92 21.57 1.89 4.68
C SER A 92 20.59 1.82 5.85
N GLY A 93 20.74 2.74 6.82
CA GLY A 93 19.79 2.92 7.92
C GLY A 93 19.51 1.70 8.78
N GLN A 94 18.43 1.80 9.56
CA GLN A 94 17.90 0.75 10.41
C GLN A 94 16.37 0.81 10.41
N VAL A 95 15.74 -0.36 10.45
CA VAL A 95 14.29 -0.48 10.58
C VAL A 95 13.98 -1.34 11.82
N GLU A 96 13.22 -0.77 12.74
CA GLU A 96 12.78 -1.43 13.96
C GLU A 96 11.29 -1.75 13.87
N ILE A 97 10.92 -2.97 14.29
CA ILE A 97 9.54 -3.46 14.25
C ILE A 97 9.10 -3.80 15.67
N GLU A 98 8.09 -3.10 16.17
CA GLU A 98 7.51 -3.31 17.49
C GLU A 98 6.12 -3.93 17.38
N GLY A 99 5.87 -5.00 18.14
CA GLY A 99 4.59 -5.71 18.19
C GLY A 99 4.60 -7.09 17.52
N ARG A 100 3.41 -7.67 17.33
CA ARG A 100 3.24 -9.04 16.81
C ARG A 100 3.56 -9.12 15.32
N ARG A 101 4.52 -9.98 14.95
CA ARG A 101 4.96 -10.15 13.54
C ARG A 101 4.41 -11.40 12.84
N THR A 102 3.75 -12.28 13.60
CA THR A 102 3.16 -13.53 13.09
C THR A 102 1.86 -13.25 12.35
N ILE A 103 1.72 -13.83 11.17
CA ILE A 103 0.57 -13.69 10.26
C ILE A 103 -0.07 -15.06 10.05
N GLY A 104 -1.12 -15.36 10.81
CA GLY A 104 -1.81 -16.65 10.72
C GLY A 104 -2.56 -16.85 9.40
N PRO A 105 -3.09 -18.06 9.15
CA PRO A 105 -3.83 -18.37 7.93
C PRO A 105 -5.10 -17.52 7.82
N ASN A 106 -5.35 -16.93 6.65
CA ASN A 106 -6.46 -16.00 6.40
C ASN A 106 -6.49 -14.78 7.35
N GLN A 107 -5.34 -14.39 7.89
CA GLN A 107 -5.21 -13.21 8.75
C GLN A 107 -4.34 -12.14 8.08
N SER A 108 -4.27 -10.97 8.71
CA SER A 108 -3.44 -9.86 8.26
C SER A 108 -2.56 -9.28 9.36
N LEU A 109 -1.48 -8.64 8.95
CA LEU A 109 -0.62 -7.78 9.74
C LEU A 109 -0.70 -6.36 9.19
N ARG A 110 -0.90 -5.38 10.08
CA ARG A 110 -1.02 -3.96 9.71
C ARG A 110 0.03 -3.16 10.44
N ALA A 111 0.73 -2.29 9.71
CA ALA A 111 1.64 -1.31 10.29
C ALA A 111 1.12 0.10 10.06
N GLY A 112 1.46 0.98 10.99
CA GLY A 112 1.19 2.42 10.88
C GLY A 112 -0.27 2.79 11.09
N GLU A 113 -0.47 4.08 11.38
CA GLU A 113 -1.80 4.67 11.55
C GLU A 113 -2.20 5.46 10.29
N PRO A 114 -3.35 5.18 9.66
CA PRO A 114 -3.80 5.96 8.52
C PRO A 114 -3.95 7.43 8.88
N ALA A 115 -3.52 8.31 7.98
CA ALA A 115 -3.78 9.73 8.12
C ALA A 115 -5.30 9.95 8.24
N LEU A 116 -5.73 10.68 9.29
CA LEU A 116 -7.13 11.02 9.59
C LEU A 116 -8.01 9.90 10.19
N LEU A 117 -7.43 8.85 10.77
CA LEU A 117 -8.22 7.92 11.59
C LEU A 117 -8.79 8.66 12.81
N LEU A 118 -10.12 8.82 12.87
CA LEU A 118 -10.78 9.31 14.08
C LEU A 118 -10.86 8.16 15.07
N THR A 119 -9.93 8.09 16.02
CA THR A 119 -9.97 7.10 17.10
C THR A 119 -11.13 7.42 18.04
N THR A 120 -12.29 6.78 17.84
CA THR A 120 -13.29 6.71 18.92
C THR A 120 -12.77 5.75 19.97
N SER A 121 -12.71 6.17 21.24
CA SER A 121 -12.02 5.47 22.35
C SER A 121 -12.51 4.05 22.72
N ASN A 122 -13.34 3.41 21.88
CA ASN A 122 -13.94 2.08 22.09
C ASN A 122 -13.78 1.18 20.84
N GLU A 123 -12.59 1.10 20.25
CA GLU A 123 -12.31 0.07 19.24
C GLU A 123 -12.22 -1.30 19.94
N PRO A 124 -12.91 -2.35 19.46
CA PRO A 124 -12.73 -3.70 19.99
C PRO A 124 -11.26 -4.11 19.84
N THR A 125 -10.63 -4.58 20.92
CA THR A 125 -9.28 -5.17 20.86
C THR A 125 -9.37 -6.56 20.24
N ASP A 126 -9.72 -6.66 18.96
CA ASP A 126 -9.48 -7.89 18.21
C ASP A 126 -7.97 -7.97 17.96
N PRO A 127 -7.26 -9.01 18.44
CA PRO A 127 -5.83 -9.17 18.17
C PRO A 127 -5.50 -9.26 16.67
N SER A 128 -6.49 -9.55 15.80
CA SER A 128 -6.36 -9.46 14.34
C SER A 128 -6.39 -8.03 13.78
N GLU A 129 -6.82 -7.05 14.58
CA GLU A 129 -6.79 -5.61 14.27
C GLU A 129 -5.62 -4.88 14.93
N GLU A 130 -4.83 -5.57 15.75
CA GLU A 130 -3.65 -5.01 16.40
C GLU A 130 -2.60 -4.59 15.36
N ARG A 131 -2.23 -3.31 15.41
CA ARG A 131 -1.23 -2.69 14.54
C ARG A 131 0.15 -2.78 15.17
N ILE A 132 1.15 -3.03 14.33
CA ILE A 132 2.56 -2.91 14.69
C ILE A 132 3.07 -1.50 14.37
N THR A 133 4.12 -1.10 15.07
CA THR A 133 4.87 0.12 14.77
C THR A 133 6.13 -0.27 14.02
N VAL A 134 6.41 0.42 12.91
CA VAL A 134 7.66 0.23 12.16
C VAL A 134 8.36 1.56 12.01
N THR A 135 9.54 1.65 12.63
CA THR A 135 10.31 2.89 12.73
C THR A 135 11.59 2.79 11.90
N VAL A 136 11.82 3.77 11.04
CA VAL A 136 12.99 3.91 10.19
C VAL A 136 13.89 4.99 10.77
N THR A 137 15.18 4.69 10.92
CA THR A 137 16.21 5.63 11.39
C THR A 137 17.49 5.51 10.57
N GLY A 138 18.33 6.55 10.57
CA GLY A 138 19.54 6.58 9.75
C GLY A 138 19.29 6.45 8.24
N ALA A 139 18.09 6.85 7.77
CA ALA A 139 17.70 6.76 6.39
C ALA A 139 18.66 7.54 5.46
N PRO A 140 18.92 7.05 4.24
CA PRO A 140 19.79 7.72 3.29
C PRO A 140 19.14 9.01 2.75
N PRO A 141 19.92 9.97 2.24
CA PRO A 141 19.38 11.20 1.63
C PRO A 141 18.45 10.96 0.42
N SER A 142 18.52 9.77 -0.20
CA SER A 142 17.60 9.36 -1.27
C SER A 142 16.16 9.16 -0.80
N LEU A 143 15.94 9.01 0.51
CA LEU A 143 14.63 8.91 1.12
C LEU A 143 14.03 10.32 1.25
N THR A 144 13.57 10.84 0.12
CA THR A 144 12.94 12.16 -0.01
C THR A 144 11.46 12.00 -0.36
N PRO A 145 10.55 12.82 0.19
CA PRO A 145 9.13 12.84 -0.18
C PRO A 145 8.89 12.83 -1.68
N GLY A 146 7.99 11.96 -2.15
CA GLY A 146 7.64 11.79 -3.56
C GLY A 146 8.59 10.90 -4.36
N LEU A 147 9.64 10.33 -3.75
CA LEU A 147 10.49 9.30 -4.36
C LEU A 147 10.17 7.91 -3.77
N THR A 148 10.67 6.87 -4.44
CA THR A 148 10.62 5.48 -3.97
C THR A 148 12.00 5.00 -3.56
N VAL A 149 12.08 4.14 -2.56
CA VAL A 149 13.33 3.52 -2.09
C VAL A 149 13.15 1.99 -2.08
N PRO A 150 14.07 1.21 -2.67
CA PRO A 150 13.99 -0.24 -2.64
C PRO A 150 14.24 -0.76 -1.21
N MET A 151 13.27 -1.49 -0.67
CA MET A 151 13.35 -2.14 0.64
C MET A 151 13.08 -3.64 0.51
N VAL A 152 13.76 -4.42 1.34
CA VAL A 152 13.61 -5.87 1.43
C VAL A 152 12.75 -6.21 2.63
N PHE A 153 11.69 -6.98 2.41
CA PHE A 153 10.87 -7.60 3.44
C PHE A 153 11.27 -9.07 3.54
N ASP A 154 11.67 -9.50 4.73
CA ASP A 154 12.13 -10.86 4.99
C ASP A 154 11.07 -11.63 5.78
N PHE A 155 10.64 -12.76 5.22
CA PHE A 155 9.62 -13.63 5.81
C PHE A 155 10.19 -15.02 6.05
N GLU A 156 9.84 -15.61 7.21
CA GLU A 156 10.32 -16.93 7.64
C GLU A 156 10.06 -18.02 6.58
N LYS A 157 8.90 -17.98 5.89
CA LYS A 157 8.52 -18.99 4.89
C LYS A 157 8.43 -18.46 3.46
N ALA A 158 7.87 -17.27 3.26
CA ALA A 158 7.80 -16.66 1.93
C ALA A 158 9.18 -16.19 1.42
N GLY A 159 10.18 -16.07 2.30
CA GLY A 159 11.52 -15.60 1.99
C GLY A 159 11.57 -14.09 1.78
N GLU A 160 12.66 -13.61 1.18
CA GLU A 160 12.86 -12.19 0.92
C GLU A 160 12.10 -11.71 -0.32
N THR A 161 11.47 -10.55 -0.22
CA THR A 161 10.88 -9.83 -1.35
C THR A 161 11.34 -8.37 -1.35
N THR A 162 11.66 -7.83 -2.53
CA THR A 162 12.09 -6.43 -2.68
C THR A 162 10.97 -5.60 -3.28
N ILE A 163 10.69 -4.44 -2.67
CA ILE A 163 9.61 -3.53 -3.04
C ILE A 163 10.12 -2.09 -3.06
N ASP A 164 9.74 -1.32 -4.08
CA ASP A 164 10.11 0.10 -4.22
C ASP A 164 9.20 0.98 -3.35
N VAL A 165 9.49 1.11 -2.06
CA VAL A 165 8.60 1.79 -1.10
C VAL A 165 8.53 3.30 -1.38
N PRO A 166 7.37 3.85 -1.77
CA PRO A 166 7.18 5.29 -1.90
C PRO A 166 7.25 6.01 -0.54
N VAL A 167 7.76 7.23 -0.57
CA VAL A 167 7.74 8.17 0.55
C VAL A 167 6.61 9.15 0.33
N ASP A 168 5.65 9.19 1.26
CA ASP A 168 4.54 10.12 1.21
C ASP A 168 5.03 11.57 1.09
N ALA A 169 4.28 12.39 0.36
CA ALA A 169 4.51 13.83 0.25
C ALA A 169 3.80 14.66 1.33
N GLY A 170 3.03 14.01 2.20
CA GLY A 170 2.16 14.67 3.17
C GLY A 170 0.92 15.32 2.52
N ALA A 171 -0.13 15.55 3.32
CA ALA A 171 -1.37 16.18 2.87
C ALA A 171 -1.35 17.72 2.92
N ILE A 172 -0.25 18.31 3.41
CA ILE A 172 -0.15 19.74 3.71
C ILE A 172 0.90 20.39 2.81
N LEU A 173 0.57 20.54 1.53
CA LEU A 173 1.10 21.64 0.74
C LEU A 173 -0.10 22.43 0.21
N PRO A 174 -0.28 23.71 0.57
CA PRO A 174 -1.18 24.57 -0.19
C PRO A 174 -0.70 24.55 -1.64
N ARG A 175 -1.60 24.21 -2.58
CA ARG A 175 -1.33 24.29 -4.02
C ARG A 175 -0.71 25.66 -4.31
N GLN A 176 0.56 25.69 -4.72
CA GLN A 176 1.26 26.93 -5.06
C GLN A 176 0.96 27.41 -6.48
N ASP A 177 -0.13 26.92 -7.09
CA ASP A 177 -0.58 27.35 -8.40
C ASP A 177 -1.02 28.81 -8.34
N HIS A 178 -0.07 29.73 -8.50
CA HIS A 178 -0.37 31.04 -9.06
C HIS A 178 -0.66 30.79 -10.54
N PRO A 179 -1.87 31.10 -11.04
CA PRO A 179 -2.12 31.03 -12.47
C PRO A 179 -1.11 31.94 -13.18
N ARG A 180 -0.19 31.35 -13.94
CA ARG A 180 0.70 32.10 -14.83
C ARG A 180 -0.17 32.79 -15.87
N GLY A 181 -0.33 34.11 -15.74
CA GLY A 181 -0.92 34.94 -16.79
C GLY A 181 -2.02 35.93 -16.40
N VAL A 182 -2.25 36.22 -15.12
CA VAL A 182 -3.02 37.42 -14.74
C VAL A 182 -2.07 38.51 -14.30
N GLU A 183 -1.74 39.39 -15.24
CA GLU A 183 -1.20 40.72 -14.95
C GLU A 183 -2.22 41.42 -14.05
N GLU A 184 -1.86 41.65 -12.79
CA GLU A 184 -2.64 42.48 -11.88
C GLU A 184 -2.68 43.88 -12.47
N ALA A 185 -3.84 44.27 -12.99
CA ALA A 185 -4.08 45.65 -13.40
C ALA A 185 -3.91 46.54 -12.16
N GLU A 186 -2.85 47.35 -12.18
CA GLU A 186 -2.58 48.40 -11.21
C GLU A 186 -3.83 49.28 -11.06
N GLY A 187 -4.39 49.31 -9.85
CA GLY A 187 -5.47 50.22 -9.50
C GLY A 187 -4.95 51.65 -9.48
N GLU A 188 -5.30 52.41 -10.51
CA GLU A 188 -5.14 53.86 -10.62
C GLU A 188 -5.91 54.56 -9.49
N ALA A 189 -5.19 55.21 -8.58
CA ALA A 189 -5.77 56.08 -7.56
C ALA A 189 -5.97 57.49 -8.15
N HIS A 190 -7.23 57.92 -8.25
CA HIS A 190 -7.64 59.33 -8.33
C HIS A 190 -8.21 59.77 -6.97
#